data_AF-A0A8J1W6J7-F1
#
_entry.id   AF-A0A8J1W6J7-F1
#
_cell.length_a   1.000
_cell.length_b   1.000
_cell.length_c   1.000
_cell.angle_alpha   90.00
_cell.angle_beta   90.00
_cell.angle_gamma   90.00
#
_symmetry.space_group_name_H-M   'P 1'
#
loop_
_entity.id
_entity.type
_entity.pdbx_description
1 polymer ?
#
loop_
_entity_poly.entity_id
_entity_poly.type
_entity_poly.pdbx_seq_one_letter_code
_entity_poly.pdbx_strand_id
1 'polypeptide(L)'
;MNNMKPVHEALTLGVAAPCVTFALLIFLWTYEYEARPFLVYFFFLFVLVFCAFLRTFRADTLIRKDGVLLERDGGPSTAPFQNASRNKAWSIWNLVVAIVGTWLGRSNFQTNRLPFLLTRDGAVYNNVTPLDKTVDKPDAAIVHFNAKTTTLDVGLFRAYRHKGQNYCVAPLSARTKGTGENLVARFFAVGVDCCGSSFVDCLAYSSEGTLTEENINKEEVPKAGVVVPQIDFPAQDDRPLSGTSEELAFSYSGSGWGDNTRSELSLLFDPQTTMAETTFYNKAARSCAAYYGLKLGQNPIFLHLTRDAEKFQRGRDTSTFGMCILSIGLGWPSILLGGIVITNIYSRRQRASQ
;
A
#
# COMPACT_ATOMS: atom_id res chain seq x y z
N MET A 1 -28.17 -24.76 41.16
CA MET A 1 -27.55 -24.47 39.83
C MET A 1 -27.41 -22.97 39.51
N ASN A 2 -27.46 -22.04 40.49
CA ASN A 2 -27.45 -20.58 40.21
C ASN A 2 -26.05 -19.92 40.16
N ASN A 3 -24.95 -20.69 40.26
CA ASN A 3 -23.59 -20.13 40.39
C ASN A 3 -22.84 -19.85 39.08
N MET A 4 -23.46 -20.03 37.90
CA MET A 4 -22.78 -19.83 36.61
C MET A 4 -22.86 -18.40 36.03
N LYS A 5 -23.72 -17.51 36.55
CA LYS A 5 -23.89 -16.14 36.02
C LYS A 5 -22.61 -15.27 35.99
N PRO A 6 -21.73 -15.25 37.03
CA PRO A 6 -20.62 -14.30 37.05
C PRO A 6 -19.49 -14.64 36.06
N VAL A 7 -19.40 -15.90 35.61
CA VAL A 7 -18.39 -16.34 34.63
C VAL A 7 -18.75 -15.85 33.23
N HIS A 8 -20.03 -15.92 32.87
CA HIS A 8 -20.51 -15.49 31.55
C HIS A 8 -20.30 -13.99 31.33
N GLU A 9 -20.58 -13.17 32.33
CA GLU A 9 -20.44 -11.70 32.23
C GLU A 9 -18.98 -11.27 32.08
N ALA A 10 -18.08 -11.91 32.83
CA ALA A 10 -16.63 -11.65 32.71
C ALA A 10 -16.10 -12.05 31.33
N LEU A 11 -16.62 -13.14 30.76
CA LEU A 11 -16.28 -13.58 29.42
C LEU A 11 -16.81 -12.60 28.36
N THR A 12 -18.06 -12.17 28.44
CA THR A 12 -18.64 -11.26 27.44
C THR A 12 -17.93 -9.90 27.41
N LEU A 13 -17.75 -9.25 28.56
CA LEU A 13 -17.16 -7.90 28.61
C LEU A 13 -15.63 -7.91 28.49
N GLY A 14 -14.96 -8.88 29.11
CA GLY A 14 -13.50 -8.94 29.14
C GLY A 14 -12.89 -9.50 27.86
N VAL A 15 -13.65 -10.28 27.09
CA VAL A 15 -13.12 -11.04 25.95
C VAL A 15 -13.84 -10.70 24.65
N ALA A 16 -15.18 -10.81 24.61
CA ALA A 16 -15.91 -10.61 23.35
C ALA A 16 -15.89 -9.14 22.89
N ALA A 17 -16.07 -8.18 23.79
CA ALA A 17 -16.11 -6.75 23.43
C ALA A 17 -14.80 -6.24 22.79
N PRO A 18 -13.59 -6.51 23.33
CA PRO A 18 -12.34 -6.14 22.66
C PRO A 18 -12.16 -6.85 21.31
N CYS A 19 -12.52 -8.14 21.24
CA CYS A 19 -12.45 -8.94 20.02
C CYS A 19 -13.31 -8.36 18.88
N VAL A 20 -14.54 -7.95 19.19
CA VAL A 20 -15.47 -7.32 18.24
C VAL A 20 -14.98 -5.92 17.88
N THR A 21 -14.53 -5.12 18.86
CA THR A 21 -13.99 -3.78 18.64
C THR A 21 -12.81 -3.80 17.68
N PHE A 22 -11.89 -4.75 17.86
CA PHE A 22 -10.74 -4.95 16.98
C PHE A 22 -11.15 -5.27 15.55
N ALA A 23 -12.01 -6.28 15.36
CA ALA A 23 -12.45 -6.72 14.05
C ALA A 23 -13.20 -5.60 13.31
N LEU A 24 -14.10 -4.89 14.00
CA LEU A 24 -14.83 -3.76 13.44
C LEU A 24 -13.91 -2.61 13.07
N LEU A 25 -12.92 -2.25 13.89
CA LEU A 25 -11.99 -1.17 13.52
C LEU A 25 -11.16 -1.53 12.29
N ILE A 26 -10.64 -2.76 12.19
CA ILE A 26 -9.91 -3.21 11.00
C ILE A 26 -10.81 -3.13 9.77
N PHE A 27 -12.04 -3.64 9.86
CA PHE A 27 -13.00 -3.66 8.76
C PHE A 27 -13.40 -2.24 8.34
N LEU A 28 -13.80 -1.40 9.29
CA LEU A 28 -14.24 -0.03 9.04
C LEU A 28 -13.14 0.82 8.41
N TRP A 29 -11.91 0.74 8.94
CA TRP A 29 -10.77 1.44 8.34
C TRP A 29 -10.42 0.92 6.94
N THR A 30 -10.52 -0.40 6.71
CA THR A 30 -10.15 -0.97 5.41
C THR A 30 -11.21 -0.71 4.34
N TYR A 31 -12.49 -0.86 4.64
CA TYR A 31 -13.55 -0.88 3.62
C TYR A 31 -14.47 0.34 3.63
N GLU A 32 -14.75 0.93 4.80
CA GLU A 32 -15.73 2.01 4.92
C GLU A 32 -15.09 3.40 4.96
N TYR A 33 -13.77 3.50 5.18
CA TYR A 33 -13.09 4.79 5.33
C TYR A 33 -13.21 5.69 4.09
N GLU A 34 -13.18 5.10 2.89
CA GLU A 34 -13.39 5.81 1.61
C GLU A 34 -14.81 6.39 1.51
N ALA A 35 -15.82 5.55 1.70
CA ALA A 35 -17.21 5.93 1.49
C ALA A 35 -17.75 6.82 2.62
N ARG A 36 -17.33 6.56 3.86
CA ARG A 36 -17.92 7.12 5.09
C ARG A 36 -16.84 7.32 6.16
N PRO A 37 -15.87 8.22 5.97
CA PRO A 37 -14.81 8.45 6.96
C PRO A 37 -15.36 8.85 8.33
N PHE A 38 -16.47 9.61 8.35
CA PHE A 38 -17.15 10.02 9.59
C PHE A 38 -17.59 8.83 10.44
N LEU A 39 -18.03 7.72 9.83
CA LEU A 39 -18.50 6.53 10.54
C LEU A 39 -17.36 5.84 11.27
N VAL A 40 -16.17 5.78 10.65
CA VAL A 40 -14.97 5.21 11.24
C VAL A 40 -14.53 6.02 12.47
N TYR A 41 -14.47 7.35 12.34
CA TYR A 41 -14.11 8.24 13.45
C TYR A 41 -15.18 8.24 14.56
N PHE A 42 -16.46 8.23 14.19
CA PHE A 42 -17.56 8.14 15.15
C PHE A 42 -17.50 6.83 15.95
N PHE A 43 -17.25 5.69 15.28
CA PHE A 43 -17.09 4.41 15.96
C PHE A 43 -15.88 4.42 16.91
N PHE A 44 -14.74 4.97 16.48
CA PHE A 44 -13.58 5.11 17.35
C PHE A 44 -13.88 6.01 18.57
N LEU A 45 -14.53 7.16 18.36
CA LEU A 45 -14.96 8.04 19.45
C LEU A 45 -15.94 7.34 20.40
N PHE A 46 -16.89 6.58 19.87
CA PHE A 46 -17.81 5.76 20.66
C PHE A 46 -17.04 4.78 21.55
N VAL A 47 -16.02 4.11 21.03
CA VAL A 47 -15.14 3.23 21.81
C VAL A 47 -14.40 4.00 22.90
N LEU A 48 -13.89 5.21 22.61
CA LEU A 48 -13.24 6.06 23.62
C LEU A 48 -14.20 6.48 24.74
N VAL A 49 -15.42 6.91 24.39
CA VAL A 49 -16.47 7.28 25.35
C VAL A 49 -16.88 6.08 26.18
N PHE A 50 -17.03 4.91 25.56
CA PHE A 50 -17.32 3.66 26.26
C PHE A 50 -16.20 3.28 27.24
N CYS A 51 -14.94 3.39 26.83
CA CYS A 51 -13.79 3.18 27.72
C CYS A 51 -13.77 4.19 28.89
N ALA A 52 -14.07 5.47 28.62
CA ALA A 52 -14.18 6.49 29.66
C ALA A 52 -15.33 6.17 30.64
N PHE A 53 -16.50 5.79 30.12
CA PHE A 53 -17.65 5.37 30.90
C PHE A 53 -17.31 4.20 31.82
N LEU A 54 -16.68 3.14 31.31
CA LEU A 54 -16.23 2.00 32.13
C LEU A 54 -15.27 2.41 33.25
N ARG A 55 -14.49 3.49 33.05
CA ARG A 55 -13.57 4.02 34.06
C ARG A 55 -14.26 4.91 35.10
N THR A 56 -15.24 5.70 34.69
CA THR A 56 -15.94 6.66 35.57
C THR A 56 -17.13 6.07 36.29
N PHE A 57 -17.71 4.98 35.79
CA PHE A 57 -18.82 4.28 36.43
C PHE A 57 -18.33 3.58 37.71
N ARG A 58 -18.24 4.36 38.78
CA ARG A 58 -18.11 3.87 40.15
C ARG A 58 -19.50 3.42 40.60
N ALA A 59 -19.65 2.16 41.01
CA ALA A 59 -20.90 1.67 41.58
C ALA A 59 -21.30 2.45 42.86
N ASP A 60 -20.37 3.19 43.47
CA ASP A 60 -20.57 3.96 44.70
C ASP A 60 -21.49 5.19 44.53
N THR A 61 -21.70 5.71 43.31
CA THR A 61 -22.54 6.91 43.10
C THR A 61 -24.04 6.65 43.19
N LEU A 62 -24.49 5.39 43.23
CA LEU A 62 -25.92 5.05 43.33
C LEU A 62 -26.44 4.84 44.76
N ILE A 63 -25.58 4.81 45.79
CA ILE A 63 -25.99 4.45 47.16
C ILE A 63 -26.22 5.69 48.07
N ARG A 64 -26.06 6.91 47.56
CA ARG A 64 -26.14 8.12 48.39
C ARG A 64 -27.28 9.05 47.97
N LYS A 65 -28.53 8.70 48.30
CA LYS A 65 -29.61 9.71 48.24
C LYS A 65 -30.29 10.04 49.56
N ASP A 66 -30.35 9.14 50.55
CA ASP A 66 -31.17 9.43 51.75
C ASP A 66 -30.45 9.36 53.09
N GLY A 67 -29.12 9.28 53.14
CA GLY A 67 -28.35 9.30 54.41
C GLY A 67 -28.59 8.07 55.32
N VAL A 68 -29.57 7.24 55.01
CA VAL A 68 -29.74 5.90 55.56
C VAL A 68 -28.70 5.03 54.88
N LEU A 69 -27.60 4.79 55.57
CA LEU A 69 -26.79 3.59 55.35
C LEU A 69 -27.76 2.42 55.53
N LEU A 70 -28.37 1.95 54.43
CA LEU A 70 -28.90 0.60 54.40
C LEU A 70 -27.68 -0.27 54.67
N GLU A 71 -27.54 -0.64 55.93
CA GLU A 71 -26.66 -1.69 56.39
C GLU A 71 -26.89 -2.83 55.41
N ARG A 72 -25.87 -3.05 54.59
CA ARG A 72 -25.90 -4.00 53.50
C ARG A 72 -25.96 -5.35 54.18
N ASP A 73 -27.18 -5.83 54.47
CA ASP A 73 -27.45 -7.19 54.92
C ASP A 73 -26.56 -8.09 54.07
N GLY A 74 -25.66 -8.83 54.73
CA GLY A 74 -24.37 -9.35 54.23
C GLY A 74 -24.42 -10.36 53.08
N GLY A 75 -25.39 -10.25 52.18
CA GLY A 75 -25.47 -10.98 50.95
C GLY A 75 -24.32 -10.59 49.99
N PRO A 76 -23.62 -11.57 49.40
CA PRO A 76 -22.64 -11.32 48.36
C PRO A 76 -23.34 -10.63 47.19
N SER A 77 -23.08 -9.33 47.02
CA SER A 77 -23.69 -8.57 45.94
C SER A 77 -23.14 -9.06 44.61
N THR A 78 -24.01 -9.65 43.81
CA THR A 78 -23.70 -10.33 42.55
C THR A 78 -23.65 -9.40 41.34
N ALA A 79 -23.68 -8.07 41.53
CA ALA A 79 -23.79 -7.15 40.41
C ALA A 79 -22.46 -7.04 39.59
N PRO A 80 -22.48 -7.27 38.27
CA PRO A 80 -21.30 -7.39 37.39
C PRO A 80 -20.32 -6.22 37.41
N PHE A 81 -20.76 -5.02 37.78
CA PHE A 81 -20.00 -3.78 37.59
C PHE A 81 -19.38 -3.20 38.87
N GLN A 82 -19.50 -3.89 40.01
CA GLN A 82 -19.06 -3.31 41.29
C GLN A 82 -17.53 -3.22 41.47
N ASN A 83 -16.75 -3.97 40.70
CA ASN A 83 -15.29 -3.98 40.82
C ASN A 83 -14.65 -2.88 39.96
N ALA A 84 -14.52 -1.67 40.52
CA ALA A 84 -13.93 -0.52 39.83
C ALA A 84 -12.52 -0.79 39.25
N SER A 85 -11.70 -1.59 39.95
CA SER A 85 -10.36 -1.96 39.49
C SER A 85 -10.38 -2.86 38.24
N ARG A 86 -11.34 -3.79 38.17
CA ARG A 86 -11.57 -4.65 37.01
C ARG A 86 -12.06 -3.84 35.80
N ASN A 87 -13.04 -2.95 35.99
CA ASN A 87 -13.55 -2.10 34.92
C ASN A 87 -12.46 -1.20 34.35
N LYS A 88 -11.58 -0.66 35.22
CA LYS A 88 -10.41 0.12 34.80
C LYS A 88 -9.47 -0.71 33.91
N ALA A 89 -9.18 -1.96 34.28
CA ALA A 89 -8.30 -2.82 33.49
C ALA A 89 -8.91 -3.18 32.13
N TRP A 90 -10.19 -3.52 32.09
CA TRP A 90 -10.89 -3.81 30.82
C TRP A 90 -11.00 -2.58 29.92
N SER A 91 -11.24 -1.39 30.49
CA SER A 91 -11.22 -0.12 29.76
C SER A 91 -9.85 0.13 29.10
N ILE A 92 -8.76 -0.02 29.86
CA ILE A 92 -7.39 0.13 29.32
C ILE A 92 -7.12 -0.91 28.23
N TRP A 93 -7.50 -2.16 28.46
CA TRP A 93 -7.31 -3.23 27.49
C TRP A 93 -8.05 -2.96 26.19
N ASN A 94 -9.33 -2.58 26.27
CA ASN A 94 -10.13 -2.25 25.10
C ASN A 94 -9.55 -1.04 24.33
N LEU A 95 -9.02 -0.04 25.04
CA LEU A 95 -8.34 1.10 24.43
C LEU A 95 -7.09 0.67 23.65
N VAL A 96 -6.25 -0.19 24.23
CA VAL A 96 -5.06 -0.73 23.53
C VAL A 96 -5.47 -1.47 22.27
N VAL A 97 -6.46 -2.35 22.39
CA VAL A 97 -6.99 -3.13 21.25
C VAL A 97 -7.55 -2.22 20.16
N ALA A 98 -8.26 -1.14 20.53
CA ALA A 98 -8.78 -0.16 19.59
C ALA A 98 -7.67 0.60 18.84
N ILE A 99 -6.60 0.98 19.53
CA ILE A 99 -5.44 1.65 18.91
C ILE A 99 -4.77 0.71 17.90
N VAL A 100 -4.52 -0.55 18.28
CA VAL A 100 -3.88 -1.53 17.40
C VAL A 100 -4.77 -1.85 16.19
N GLY A 101 -6.07 -2.06 16.40
CA GLY A 101 -7.03 -2.31 15.31
C GLY A 101 -7.11 -1.13 14.33
N THR A 102 -7.08 0.10 14.84
CA THR A 102 -7.02 1.33 14.02
C THR A 102 -5.73 1.41 13.21
N TRP A 103 -4.58 1.15 13.83
CA TRP A 103 -3.28 1.18 13.16
C TRP A 103 -3.20 0.12 12.04
N LEU A 104 -3.59 -1.12 12.33
CA LEU A 104 -3.61 -2.20 11.33
C LEU A 104 -4.61 -1.93 10.20
N GLY A 105 -5.84 -1.52 10.54
CA GLY A 105 -6.86 -1.20 9.55
C GLY A 105 -6.43 -0.07 8.62
N ARG A 106 -5.86 1.01 9.17
CA ARG A 106 -5.33 2.13 8.38
C ARG A 106 -4.14 1.70 7.52
N SER A 107 -3.22 0.91 8.07
CA SER A 107 -2.08 0.39 7.32
C SER A 107 -2.52 -0.47 6.13
N ASN A 108 -3.53 -1.33 6.35
CA ASN A 108 -4.11 -2.16 5.30
C ASN A 108 -4.85 -1.31 4.25
N PHE A 109 -5.58 -0.28 4.68
CA PHE A 109 -6.20 0.68 3.78
C PHE A 109 -5.14 1.36 2.90
N GLN A 110 -4.08 1.90 3.50
CA GLN A 110 -3.05 2.62 2.76
C GLN A 110 -2.25 1.72 1.82
N THR A 111 -1.90 0.51 2.25
CA THR A 111 -1.02 -0.39 1.48
C THR A 111 -1.77 -1.17 0.41
N ASN A 112 -2.98 -1.65 0.70
CA ASN A 112 -3.68 -2.60 -0.16
C ASN A 112 -4.96 -2.02 -0.79
N ARG A 113 -5.81 -1.34 0.00
CA ARG A 113 -7.11 -0.86 -0.50
C ARG A 113 -7.00 0.40 -1.36
N LEU A 114 -6.34 1.43 -0.87
CA LEU A 114 -6.22 2.73 -1.54
C LEU A 114 -5.70 2.60 -2.97
N PRO A 115 -4.70 1.74 -3.27
CA PRO A 115 -4.23 1.55 -4.63
C PRO A 115 -5.27 0.90 -5.54
N PHE A 116 -6.00 -0.07 -5.01
CA PHE A 116 -7.11 -0.68 -5.73
C PHE A 116 -8.20 0.37 -6.07
N LEU A 117 -8.53 1.24 -5.12
CA LEU A 117 -9.54 2.29 -5.32
C LEU A 117 -9.12 3.31 -6.37
N LEU A 118 -7.89 3.79 -6.27
CA LEU A 118 -7.34 4.76 -7.23
C LEU A 118 -7.23 4.17 -8.64
N THR A 119 -6.94 2.87 -8.77
CA THR A 119 -7.03 2.16 -10.05
C THR A 119 -8.48 1.99 -10.53
N ARG A 120 -9.41 1.68 -9.63
CA ARG A 120 -10.83 1.42 -9.95
C ARG A 120 -11.56 2.68 -10.40
N ASP A 121 -11.32 3.79 -9.72
CA ASP A 121 -12.09 5.03 -9.87
C ASP A 121 -11.39 6.05 -10.79
N GLY A 122 -10.12 5.83 -11.14
CA GLY A 122 -9.40 6.70 -12.05
C GLY A 122 -9.76 6.47 -13.52
N ALA A 123 -9.41 7.45 -14.36
CA ALA A 123 -9.76 7.43 -15.77
C ALA A 123 -8.98 6.37 -16.56
N VAL A 124 -9.66 5.75 -17.52
CA VAL A 124 -9.06 4.82 -18.48
C VAL A 124 -8.90 5.53 -19.81
N TYR A 125 -7.67 5.66 -20.28
CA TYR A 125 -7.34 6.30 -21.56
C TYR A 125 -6.96 5.25 -22.59
N ASN A 126 -7.63 5.29 -23.75
CA ASN A 126 -7.40 4.37 -24.85
C ASN A 126 -6.65 5.03 -26.01
N ASN A 127 -5.92 4.23 -26.79
CA ASN A 127 -5.19 4.66 -27.98
C ASN A 127 -4.19 5.80 -27.73
N VAL A 128 -3.59 5.84 -26.53
CA VAL A 128 -2.63 6.88 -26.17
C VAL A 128 -1.33 6.69 -26.96
N THR A 129 -0.76 7.80 -27.42
CA THR A 129 0.55 7.81 -28.06
C THR A 129 1.62 8.37 -27.13
N PRO A 130 2.91 8.02 -27.28
CA PRO A 130 3.97 8.56 -26.45
C PRO A 130 4.17 10.08 -26.63
N LEU A 131 3.63 10.63 -27.72
CA LEU A 131 3.66 12.05 -28.07
C LEU A 131 2.47 12.84 -27.51
N ASP A 132 1.53 12.18 -26.84
CA ASP A 132 0.43 12.87 -26.18
C ASP A 132 0.96 13.78 -25.05
N LYS A 133 0.23 14.84 -24.73
CA LYS A 133 0.56 15.66 -23.56
C LYS A 133 0.09 14.95 -22.30
N THR A 134 0.96 14.89 -21.30
CA THR A 134 0.65 14.30 -19.99
C THR A 134 -0.28 15.18 -19.16
N VAL A 135 -0.25 16.50 -19.39
CA VAL A 135 -1.12 17.48 -18.75
C VAL A 135 -2.60 17.23 -19.03
N ASP A 136 -2.92 16.57 -20.14
CA ASP A 136 -4.30 16.24 -20.53
C ASP A 136 -4.81 14.95 -19.87
N LYS A 137 -3.97 14.28 -19.06
CA LYS A 137 -4.26 12.99 -18.41
C LYS A 137 -3.84 12.94 -16.93
N PRO A 138 -4.21 13.94 -16.10
CA PRO A 138 -3.75 14.03 -14.71
C PRO A 138 -4.37 12.97 -13.78
N ASP A 139 -5.50 12.38 -14.16
CA ASP A 139 -6.31 11.41 -13.42
C ASP A 139 -6.26 9.99 -14.02
N ALA A 140 -5.27 9.73 -14.90
CA ALA A 140 -5.10 8.42 -15.53
C ALA A 140 -4.78 7.34 -14.49
N ALA A 141 -5.69 6.37 -14.35
CA ALA A 141 -5.41 5.12 -13.65
C ALA A 141 -4.80 4.08 -14.59
N ILE A 142 -5.40 3.94 -15.77
CA ILE A 142 -4.99 2.96 -16.79
C ILE A 142 -4.80 3.67 -18.12
N VAL A 143 -3.66 3.42 -18.75
CA VAL A 143 -3.34 3.93 -20.07
C VAL A 143 -3.09 2.76 -21.01
N HIS A 144 -3.96 2.62 -22.01
CA HIS A 144 -3.79 1.69 -23.12
C HIS A 144 -3.12 2.41 -24.28
N PHE A 145 -1.86 2.06 -24.53
CA PHE A 145 -1.12 2.63 -25.64
C PHE A 145 -1.47 1.95 -26.95
N ASN A 146 -1.45 2.72 -28.04
CA ASN A 146 -1.62 2.16 -29.38
C ASN A 146 -0.42 1.28 -29.75
N ALA A 147 -0.63 -0.04 -29.81
CA ALA A 147 0.40 -1.04 -30.07
C ALA A 147 1.12 -0.87 -31.43
N LYS A 148 0.52 -0.14 -32.39
CA LYS A 148 1.15 0.11 -33.71
C LYS A 148 2.17 1.24 -33.66
N THR A 149 1.94 2.24 -32.81
CA THR A 149 2.73 3.48 -32.76
C THR A 149 3.69 3.52 -31.58
N THR A 150 3.38 2.76 -30.53
CA THR A 150 4.12 2.81 -29.27
C THR A 150 5.06 1.63 -29.17
N THR A 151 6.33 1.92 -28.90
CA THR A 151 7.35 0.92 -28.58
C THR A 151 7.99 1.27 -27.24
N LEU A 152 8.26 0.24 -26.46
CA LEU A 152 9.03 0.36 -25.24
C LEU A 152 10.51 0.32 -25.61
N ASP A 153 11.23 1.42 -25.37
CA ASP A 153 12.62 1.50 -25.78
C ASP A 153 13.55 0.98 -24.69
N VAL A 154 13.66 -0.34 -24.63
CA VAL A 154 14.51 -1.03 -23.66
C VAL A 154 15.98 -0.65 -23.85
N GLY A 155 16.41 -0.28 -25.07
CA GLY A 155 17.77 0.19 -25.32
C GLY A 155 18.10 1.53 -24.66
N LEU A 156 17.07 2.30 -24.27
CA LEU A 156 17.19 3.57 -23.57
C LEU A 156 16.96 3.46 -22.05
N PHE A 157 16.92 2.24 -21.49
CA PHE A 157 16.64 2.08 -20.07
C PHE A 157 17.75 2.65 -19.17
N ARG A 158 17.37 3.13 -17.98
CA ARG A 158 18.31 3.49 -16.91
C ARG A 158 17.79 3.08 -15.54
N ALA A 159 18.71 2.88 -14.61
CA ALA A 159 18.41 2.59 -13.22
C ALA A 159 19.10 3.57 -12.26
N TYR A 160 18.40 3.92 -11.17
CA TYR A 160 18.93 4.69 -10.05
C TYR A 160 18.91 3.82 -8.80
N ARG A 161 20.05 3.66 -8.11
CA ARG A 161 20.15 2.81 -6.92
C ARG A 161 20.01 3.64 -5.64
N HIS A 162 19.11 3.23 -4.75
CA HIS A 162 18.95 3.83 -3.43
C HIS A 162 18.71 2.75 -2.37
N LYS A 163 19.52 2.76 -1.30
CA LYS A 163 19.43 1.79 -0.17
C LYS A 163 19.37 0.31 -0.61
N GLY A 164 20.12 -0.04 -1.65
CA GLY A 164 20.19 -1.40 -2.17
C GLY A 164 19.13 -1.77 -3.20
N GLN A 165 18.07 -0.97 -3.37
CA GLN A 165 17.05 -1.16 -4.41
C GLN A 165 17.38 -0.37 -5.68
N ASN A 166 17.06 -0.95 -6.84
CA ASN A 166 17.27 -0.31 -8.15
C ASN A 166 15.95 0.18 -8.73
N TYR A 167 15.79 1.48 -8.90
CA TYR A 167 14.63 2.11 -9.53
C TYR A 167 14.89 2.29 -11.01
N CYS A 168 14.20 1.54 -11.84
CA CYS A 168 14.44 1.53 -13.29
C CYS A 168 13.36 2.31 -14.02
N VAL A 169 13.77 2.92 -15.12
CA VAL A 169 12.89 3.63 -16.05
C VAL A 169 13.30 3.27 -17.47
N ALA A 170 12.32 3.15 -18.36
CA ALA A 170 12.54 3.08 -19.80
C ALA A 170 11.52 3.98 -20.50
N PRO A 171 11.95 4.88 -21.42
CA PRO A 171 11.03 5.76 -22.11
C PRO A 171 10.17 4.97 -23.10
N LEU A 172 8.92 5.40 -23.26
CA LEU A 172 8.08 4.97 -24.37
C LEU A 172 8.39 5.88 -25.57
N SER A 173 8.71 5.29 -26.71
CA SER A 173 9.02 6.00 -27.95
C SER A 173 7.94 5.77 -29.00
N ALA A 174 7.69 6.82 -29.80
CA ALA A 174 6.86 6.68 -30.98
C ALA A 174 7.70 6.07 -32.10
N ARG A 175 7.14 5.10 -32.83
CA ARG A 175 7.79 4.41 -33.96
C ARG A 175 7.83 5.29 -35.22
N THR A 176 8.26 6.53 -35.11
CA THR A 176 8.47 7.42 -36.26
C THR A 176 9.89 7.22 -36.78
N LYS A 177 10.02 6.38 -37.82
CA LYS A 177 11.26 6.22 -38.59
C LYS A 177 11.53 7.54 -39.32
N GLY A 178 12.53 8.28 -38.85
CA GLY A 178 13.15 9.33 -39.64
C GLY A 178 12.53 10.70 -39.43
N THR A 179 13.12 11.45 -38.51
CA THR A 179 13.69 12.79 -38.68
C THR A 179 14.26 13.13 -37.31
N GLY A 180 15.50 13.62 -37.21
CA GLY A 180 16.22 13.89 -35.95
C GLY A 180 15.61 14.99 -35.07
N GLU A 181 14.29 15.05 -34.95
CA GLU A 181 13.59 15.87 -33.98
C GLU A 181 13.84 15.32 -32.58
N ASN A 182 14.14 16.26 -31.67
CA ASN A 182 14.36 16.00 -30.26
C ASN A 182 13.23 15.15 -29.67
N LEU A 183 13.50 13.85 -29.46
CA LEU A 183 12.55 12.93 -28.86
C LEU A 183 12.19 13.43 -27.45
N VAL A 184 10.94 13.83 -27.27
CA VAL A 184 10.42 14.25 -25.96
C VAL A 184 9.88 13.03 -25.24
N ALA A 185 10.58 12.57 -24.20
CA ALA A 185 10.14 11.46 -23.38
C ALA A 185 9.15 11.97 -22.33
N ARG A 186 7.87 11.60 -22.48
CA ARG A 186 6.77 12.02 -21.58
C ARG A 186 6.20 10.89 -20.75
N PHE A 187 6.25 9.67 -21.27
CA PHE A 187 5.80 8.48 -20.60
C PHE A 187 7.00 7.56 -20.37
N PHE A 188 7.13 7.07 -19.15
CA PHE A 188 8.18 6.13 -18.77
C PHE A 188 7.52 4.90 -18.17
N ALA A 189 7.92 3.73 -18.63
CA ALA A 189 7.67 2.51 -17.91
C ALA A 189 8.66 2.41 -16.76
N VAL A 190 8.19 2.02 -15.57
CA VAL A 190 9.01 1.97 -14.35
C VAL A 190 8.91 0.63 -13.65
N GLY A 191 9.93 0.32 -12.86
CA GLY A 191 10.00 -0.89 -12.05
C GLY A 191 11.06 -0.81 -10.97
N VAL A 192 11.09 -1.81 -10.10
CA VAL A 192 12.15 -2.01 -9.11
C VAL A 192 12.92 -3.29 -9.41
N ASP A 193 14.22 -3.28 -9.15
CA ASP A 193 15.13 -4.43 -9.26
C ASP A 193 15.12 -5.11 -10.64
N CYS A 194 14.98 -4.32 -11.70
CA CYS A 194 14.96 -4.80 -13.09
C CYS A 194 16.31 -5.36 -13.56
N CYS A 195 17.37 -5.10 -12.79
CA CYS A 195 18.76 -5.47 -13.07
C CYS A 195 19.13 -6.90 -12.63
N GLY A 196 18.17 -7.69 -12.13
CA GLY A 196 18.49 -8.97 -11.49
C GLY A 196 19.40 -8.77 -10.27
N SER A 197 20.26 -9.76 -9.97
CA SER A 197 21.15 -9.75 -8.81
C SER A 197 22.39 -8.86 -8.98
N SER A 198 22.72 -8.45 -10.21
CA SER A 198 23.93 -7.73 -10.58
C SER A 198 23.59 -6.34 -11.12
N PHE A 199 23.80 -5.30 -10.31
CA PHE A 199 23.66 -3.91 -10.79
C PHE A 199 24.65 -3.56 -11.90
N VAL A 200 25.78 -4.28 -11.97
CA VAL A 200 26.81 -4.11 -13.01
C VAL A 200 26.21 -4.38 -14.39
N ASP A 201 25.25 -5.30 -14.50
CA ASP A 201 24.58 -5.61 -15.76
C ASP A 201 23.73 -4.43 -16.26
N CYS A 202 23.27 -3.57 -15.33
CA CYS A 202 22.57 -2.34 -15.64
C CYS A 202 23.48 -1.15 -15.94
N LEU A 203 24.71 -1.15 -15.40
CA LEU A 203 25.71 -0.13 -15.70
C LEU A 203 26.50 -0.44 -16.97
N ALA A 204 26.60 -1.71 -17.40
CA ALA A 204 27.30 -2.08 -18.63
C ALA A 204 26.67 -1.44 -19.89
N TYR A 205 25.39 -1.05 -19.82
CA TYR A 205 24.70 -0.25 -20.85
C TYR A 205 24.76 1.27 -20.63
N SER A 206 25.41 1.71 -19.55
CA SER A 206 25.61 3.10 -19.13
C SER A 206 27.11 3.34 -19.00
N SER A 207 27.79 3.60 -20.12
CA SER A 207 29.23 3.83 -20.14
C SER A 207 29.63 4.90 -19.11
N GLU A 208 30.42 4.46 -18.13
CA GLU A 208 31.30 5.20 -17.22
C GLU A 208 30.98 6.70 -17.02
N GLY A 209 30.00 6.96 -16.16
CA GLY A 209 29.75 8.29 -15.60
C GLY A 209 29.22 8.16 -14.20
N THR A 210 30.11 8.01 -13.21
CA THR A 210 29.75 8.06 -11.79
C THR A 210 29.30 9.48 -11.45
N LEU A 211 28.01 9.76 -11.60
CA LEU A 211 27.42 11.02 -11.13
C LEU A 211 27.44 10.98 -9.59
N THR A 212 28.43 11.63 -9.00
CA THR A 212 28.42 11.98 -7.57
C THR A 212 27.23 12.90 -7.31
N GLU A 213 26.59 12.81 -6.13
CA GLU A 213 25.42 13.66 -5.76
C GLU A 213 25.72 15.17 -5.92
N GLU A 214 26.99 15.56 -5.87
CA GLU A 214 27.47 16.93 -6.07
C GLU A 214 27.21 17.46 -7.50
N ASN A 215 27.18 16.58 -8.50
CA ASN A 215 26.97 16.97 -9.91
C ASN A 215 25.49 17.06 -10.31
N ILE A 216 24.55 16.58 -9.48
CA ILE A 216 23.12 16.61 -9.78
C ILE A 216 22.48 17.98 -9.47
N ASN A 217 23.08 18.75 -8.55
CA ASN A 217 22.55 20.05 -8.13
C ASN A 217 23.13 21.25 -8.90
N LYS A 218 24.07 21.03 -9.82
CA LYS A 218 24.54 22.08 -10.72
C LYS A 218 23.76 21.97 -12.03
N GLU A 219 22.85 22.91 -12.23
CA GLU A 219 21.96 23.02 -13.40
C GLU A 219 22.70 23.42 -14.70
N GLU A 220 24.01 23.18 -14.76
CA GLU A 220 24.81 23.38 -15.98
C GLU A 220 24.91 22.04 -16.69
N VAL A 221 23.96 21.80 -17.60
CA VAL A 221 24.05 20.71 -18.58
C VAL A 221 25.35 20.92 -19.36
N PRO A 222 26.38 20.06 -19.22
CA PRO A 222 27.54 20.16 -20.07
C PRO A 222 27.07 19.94 -21.51
N LYS A 223 27.36 20.89 -22.41
CA LYS A 223 27.24 20.71 -23.86
C LYS A 223 28.26 19.65 -24.28
N ALA A 224 27.94 18.39 -24.04
CA ALA A 224 28.80 17.29 -24.39
C ALA A 224 28.63 17.04 -25.90
N GLY A 225 29.63 17.45 -26.68
CA GLY A 225 29.83 16.99 -28.05
C GLY A 225 30.26 15.52 -28.06
N VAL A 226 29.43 14.65 -27.50
CA VAL A 226 29.66 13.20 -27.52
C VAL A 226 29.30 12.72 -28.91
N VAL A 227 30.34 12.37 -29.67
CA VAL A 227 30.19 11.57 -30.89
C VAL A 227 29.63 10.22 -30.45
N VAL A 228 28.32 10.03 -30.64
CA VAL A 228 27.68 8.73 -30.47
C VAL A 228 28.29 7.81 -31.52
N PRO A 229 28.96 6.69 -31.13
CA PRO A 229 29.41 5.73 -32.12
C PRO A 229 28.19 5.21 -32.88
N GLN A 230 28.24 5.28 -34.21
CA GLN A 230 27.26 4.64 -35.07
C GLN A 230 27.36 3.13 -34.82
N ILE A 231 26.41 2.57 -34.07
CA ILE A 231 26.27 1.12 -33.90
C ILE A 231 25.49 0.64 -35.11
N ASP A 232 26.19 0.04 -36.07
CA ASP A 232 25.56 -0.67 -37.18
C ASP A 232 24.87 -1.92 -36.63
N PHE A 233 23.55 -1.85 -36.52
CA PHE A 233 22.74 -3.03 -36.24
C PHE A 233 22.74 -3.94 -37.48
N PRO A 234 22.99 -5.26 -37.34
CA PRO A 234 22.85 -6.17 -38.46
C PRO A 234 21.41 -6.11 -39.00
N ALA A 235 21.30 -6.08 -40.33
CA ALA A 235 20.02 -6.05 -41.02
C ALA A 235 19.09 -7.16 -40.49
N GLN A 236 17.91 -6.75 -40.05
CA GLN A 236 16.88 -7.65 -39.52
C GLN A 236 16.39 -8.54 -40.66
N ASP A 237 16.55 -9.86 -40.51
CA ASP A 237 16.13 -10.87 -41.48
C ASP A 237 14.59 -10.93 -41.54
N ASP A 238 14.01 -10.46 -42.65
CA ASP A 238 12.57 -10.38 -42.93
C ASP A 238 11.95 -11.77 -43.21
N ARG A 239 12.21 -12.77 -42.36
CA ARG A 239 11.54 -14.06 -42.45
C ARG A 239 10.19 -14.03 -41.72
N PRO A 240 9.07 -14.37 -42.40
CA PRO A 240 7.77 -14.47 -41.75
C PRO A 240 7.76 -15.67 -40.80
N LEU A 241 7.75 -15.40 -39.49
CA LEU A 241 7.54 -16.41 -38.46
C LEU A 241 6.05 -16.78 -38.45
N SER A 242 5.69 -17.84 -39.18
CA SER A 242 4.43 -18.57 -38.97
C SER A 242 4.60 -19.45 -37.74
N GLY A 243 4.13 -18.97 -36.59
CA GLY A 243 4.07 -19.73 -35.34
C GLY A 243 2.78 -19.38 -34.62
N THR A 244 1.98 -20.41 -34.35
CA THR A 244 0.68 -20.35 -33.70
C THR A 244 0.74 -19.68 -32.32
N SER A 245 -0.32 -18.92 -32.01
CA SER A 245 -0.54 -18.21 -30.76
C SER A 245 -0.59 -19.17 -29.57
N GLU A 246 0.53 -19.33 -28.87
CA GLU A 246 0.54 -19.84 -27.49
C GLU A 246 0.88 -18.71 -26.52
N GLU A 247 0.00 -18.53 -25.55
CA GLU A 247 0.12 -17.63 -24.41
C GLU A 247 1.38 -17.94 -23.59
N LEU A 248 2.39 -17.07 -23.63
CA LEU A 248 3.55 -17.17 -22.73
C LEU A 248 3.45 -16.14 -21.61
N ALA A 249 2.95 -16.61 -20.46
CA ALA A 249 2.79 -15.98 -19.14
C ALA A 249 4.08 -15.32 -18.60
N PHE A 250 4.00 -14.12 -17.99
CA PHE A 250 4.88 -13.73 -16.87
C PHE A 250 4.21 -12.71 -15.94
N SER A 251 4.28 -13.00 -14.64
CA SER A 251 3.94 -12.18 -13.49
C SER A 251 5.27 -11.68 -12.92
N TYR A 252 5.45 -10.38 -12.76
CA TYR A 252 6.79 -9.86 -12.47
C TYR A 252 7.06 -9.64 -10.98
N SER A 253 7.78 -10.59 -10.39
CA SER A 253 8.83 -10.33 -9.41
C SER A 253 10.11 -11.00 -9.92
N GLY A 254 10.94 -10.23 -10.64
CA GLY A 254 12.30 -10.63 -11.07
C GLY A 254 12.38 -11.46 -12.36
N SER A 255 12.77 -10.84 -13.48
CA SER A 255 13.68 -11.33 -14.55
C SER A 255 13.40 -10.68 -15.92
N GLY A 256 14.29 -9.77 -16.37
CA GLY A 256 14.37 -9.14 -17.71
C GLY A 256 13.17 -8.36 -18.28
N TRP A 257 13.43 -7.20 -18.89
CA TRP A 257 12.51 -6.60 -19.87
C TRP A 257 12.73 -7.34 -21.19
N GLY A 258 11.83 -8.26 -21.57
CA GLY A 258 12.00 -9.07 -22.78
C GLY A 258 11.48 -8.38 -24.05
N ASP A 259 12.20 -8.55 -25.17
CA ASP A 259 11.91 -7.93 -26.49
C ASP A 259 10.59 -8.37 -27.15
N ASN A 260 9.88 -9.36 -26.58
CA ASN A 260 8.67 -9.95 -27.14
C ASN A 260 7.34 -9.38 -26.61
N THR A 261 7.35 -8.23 -25.93
CA THR A 261 6.14 -7.57 -25.41
C THR A 261 5.35 -6.87 -26.53
N ARG A 262 4.62 -7.63 -27.36
CA ARG A 262 3.82 -7.13 -28.50
C ARG A 262 2.30 -7.06 -28.27
N SER A 263 1.81 -7.50 -27.11
CA SER A 263 0.40 -7.43 -26.73
C SER A 263 0.10 -6.13 -25.97
N GLU A 264 -1.11 -5.58 -26.14
CA GLU A 264 -1.65 -4.36 -25.52
C GLU A 264 -0.91 -3.92 -24.25
N LEU A 265 -0.11 -2.87 -24.40
CA LEU A 265 0.67 -2.30 -23.31
C LEU A 265 -0.29 -1.53 -22.40
N SER A 266 -0.82 -2.24 -21.41
CA SER A 266 -1.62 -1.65 -20.34
C SER A 266 -0.68 -1.19 -19.25
N LEU A 267 -0.67 0.11 -19.04
CA LEU A 267 0.21 0.74 -18.10
C LEU A 267 -0.62 1.26 -16.94
N LEU A 268 -0.28 0.81 -15.74
CA LEU A 268 -0.99 1.15 -14.53
C LEU A 268 -0.25 2.28 -13.81
N PHE A 269 -0.96 3.35 -13.51
CA PHE A 269 -0.47 4.31 -12.53
C PHE A 269 -0.48 3.64 -11.16
N ASP A 270 0.69 3.49 -10.53
CA ASP A 270 0.74 2.94 -9.18
C ASP A 270 0.70 4.08 -8.15
N PRO A 271 -0.46 4.33 -7.52
CA PRO A 271 -0.55 5.34 -6.47
C PRO A 271 0.22 4.96 -5.19
N GLN A 272 0.69 3.70 -5.07
CA GLN A 272 1.64 3.33 -4.02
C GLN A 272 3.01 3.93 -4.24
N THR A 273 3.34 4.40 -5.47
CA THR A 273 4.62 5.06 -5.72
C THR A 273 4.71 6.22 -4.75
N THR A 274 5.44 6.01 -3.66
CA THR A 274 5.50 6.98 -2.58
C THR A 274 6.08 8.26 -3.17
N MET A 275 5.80 9.42 -2.56
CA MET A 275 6.47 10.66 -2.98
C MET A 275 8.00 10.49 -3.01
N ALA A 276 8.53 9.61 -2.16
CA ALA A 276 9.94 9.21 -2.17
C ALA A 276 10.32 8.42 -3.43
N GLU A 277 9.58 7.39 -3.81
CA GLU A 277 9.85 6.59 -5.02
C GLU A 277 9.71 7.42 -6.30
N THR A 278 8.71 8.31 -6.36
CA THR A 278 8.55 9.26 -7.47
C THR A 278 9.80 10.12 -7.64
N THR A 279 10.45 10.49 -6.54
CA THR A 279 11.72 11.24 -6.58
C THR A 279 12.84 10.39 -7.19
N PHE A 280 12.90 9.09 -6.89
CA PHE A 280 13.90 8.18 -7.46
C PHE A 280 13.65 7.88 -8.94
N TYR A 281 12.40 7.69 -9.36
CA TYR A 281 12.06 7.56 -10.77
C TYR A 281 12.36 8.84 -11.55
N ASN A 282 12.12 10.01 -10.97
CA ASN A 282 12.53 11.28 -11.58
C ASN A 282 14.05 11.39 -11.75
N LYS A 283 14.84 10.96 -10.75
CA LYS A 283 16.31 10.92 -10.87
C LYS A 283 16.75 9.97 -11.99
N ALA A 284 16.16 8.78 -12.06
CA ALA A 284 16.43 7.82 -13.12
C ALA A 284 16.04 8.36 -14.51
N ALA A 285 14.88 9.02 -14.63
CA ALA A 285 14.40 9.60 -15.89
C ALA A 285 15.23 10.79 -16.36
N ARG A 286 15.70 11.64 -15.44
CA ARG A 286 16.66 12.71 -15.75
C ARG A 286 17.99 12.14 -16.23
N SER A 287 18.50 11.11 -15.58
CA SER A 287 19.72 10.40 -16.01
C SER A 287 19.55 9.79 -17.41
N CYS A 288 18.43 9.12 -17.66
CA CYS A 288 18.04 8.61 -18.97
C CYS A 288 18.01 9.71 -20.03
N ALA A 289 17.32 10.82 -19.74
CA ALA A 289 17.18 11.92 -20.68
C ALA A 289 18.54 12.58 -20.99
N ALA A 290 19.35 12.82 -19.97
CA ALA A 290 20.69 13.41 -20.14
C ALA A 290 21.62 12.50 -20.94
N TYR A 291 21.65 11.20 -20.64
CA TYR A 291 22.54 10.26 -21.32
C TYR A 291 22.21 10.08 -22.80
N TYR A 292 20.93 9.98 -23.13
CA TYR A 292 20.47 9.70 -24.50
C TYR A 292 20.06 10.95 -25.29
N GLY A 293 20.28 12.15 -24.75
CA GLY A 293 19.91 13.41 -25.40
C GLY A 293 18.39 13.59 -25.59
N LEU A 294 17.58 12.98 -24.73
CA LEU A 294 16.11 13.12 -24.78
C LEU A 294 15.69 14.42 -24.10
N LYS A 295 14.64 15.06 -24.61
CA LYS A 295 13.97 16.15 -23.87
C LYS A 295 13.01 15.54 -22.86
N LEU A 296 13.26 15.75 -21.57
CA LEU A 296 12.31 15.32 -20.53
C LEU A 296 11.07 16.21 -20.57
N GLY A 297 9.87 15.61 -20.59
CA GLY A 297 8.62 16.35 -20.42
C GLY A 297 8.59 17.09 -19.07
N GLN A 298 7.85 18.20 -18.98
CA GLN A 298 7.73 18.97 -17.72
C GLN A 298 7.13 18.14 -16.58
N ASN A 299 6.17 17.27 -16.90
CA ASN A 299 5.51 16.37 -15.97
C ASN A 299 5.51 14.96 -16.58
N PRO A 300 6.63 14.20 -16.47
CA PRO A 300 6.66 12.84 -16.98
C PRO A 300 5.71 11.95 -16.17
N ILE A 301 4.98 11.07 -16.84
CA ILE A 301 4.13 10.07 -16.19
C ILE A 301 4.92 8.76 -16.10
N PHE A 302 5.03 8.25 -14.88
CA PHE A 302 5.64 6.96 -14.57
C PHE A 302 4.56 5.90 -14.49
N LEU A 303 4.77 4.79 -15.18
CA LEU A 303 3.75 3.77 -15.34
C LEU A 303 4.33 2.37 -15.10
N HIS A 304 3.63 1.54 -14.35
CA HIS A 304 4.02 0.16 -14.15
C HIS A 304 3.47 -0.72 -15.27
N LEU A 305 4.36 -1.53 -15.85
CA LEU A 305 4.00 -2.53 -16.86
C LEU A 305 3.18 -3.63 -16.24
N THR A 306 1.94 -3.78 -16.71
CA THR A 306 1.10 -4.93 -16.41
C THR A 306 0.63 -5.58 -17.69
N ARG A 307 0.58 -6.91 -17.70
CA ARG A 307 0.03 -7.68 -18.82
C ARG A 307 -1.49 -7.60 -18.86
N ASP A 308 -2.10 -7.57 -17.69
CA ASP A 308 -3.54 -7.64 -17.51
C ASP A 308 -3.90 -6.78 -16.30
N ALA A 309 -4.32 -5.56 -16.60
CA ALA A 309 -4.70 -4.58 -15.58
C ALA A 309 -5.89 -5.08 -14.74
N GLU A 310 -6.84 -5.82 -15.34
CA GLU A 310 -8.01 -6.34 -14.64
C GLU A 310 -7.64 -7.48 -13.69
N LYS A 311 -6.78 -8.40 -14.11
CA LYS A 311 -6.29 -9.48 -13.24
C LYS A 311 -5.45 -8.92 -12.10
N PHE A 312 -4.64 -7.90 -12.37
CA PHE A 312 -3.89 -7.19 -11.34
C PHE A 312 -4.82 -6.52 -10.32
N GLN A 313 -5.87 -5.86 -10.79
CA GLN A 313 -6.88 -5.22 -9.94
C GLN A 313 -7.65 -6.25 -9.08
N ARG A 314 -8.10 -7.37 -9.66
CA ARG A 314 -8.73 -8.48 -8.92
C ARG A 314 -7.78 -9.11 -7.89
N GLY A 315 -6.50 -9.24 -8.23
CA GLY A 315 -5.46 -9.70 -7.31
C GLY A 315 -5.33 -8.81 -6.08
N ARG A 316 -5.31 -7.48 -6.27
CA ARG A 316 -5.22 -6.51 -5.15
C ARG A 316 -6.44 -6.56 -4.23
N ASP A 317 -7.65 -6.70 -4.75
CA ASP A 317 -8.85 -6.81 -3.92
C ASP A 317 -8.81 -8.09 -3.05
N THR A 318 -8.40 -9.20 -3.66
CA THR A 318 -8.23 -10.49 -2.96
C THR A 318 -7.15 -10.39 -1.87
N SER A 319 -6.02 -9.74 -2.15
CA SER A 319 -4.96 -9.50 -1.17
C SER A 319 -5.41 -8.60 -0.02
N THR A 320 -6.20 -7.55 -0.30
CA THR A 320 -6.75 -6.64 0.72
C THR A 320 -7.63 -7.41 1.70
N PHE A 321 -8.54 -8.24 1.16
CA PHE A 321 -9.41 -9.09 1.98
C PHE A 321 -8.62 -10.14 2.76
N GLY A 322 -7.65 -10.79 2.11
CA GLY A 322 -6.75 -11.76 2.74
C GLY A 322 -5.99 -11.17 3.93
N MET A 323 -5.45 -9.96 3.79
CA MET A 323 -4.74 -9.25 4.86
C MET A 323 -5.68 -8.85 6.01
N CYS A 324 -6.94 -8.49 5.74
CA CYS A 324 -7.96 -8.29 6.78
C CYS A 324 -8.21 -9.56 7.58
N ILE A 325 -8.50 -10.68 6.90
CA ILE A 325 -8.79 -11.96 7.54
C ILE A 325 -7.57 -12.45 8.34
N LEU A 326 -6.37 -12.33 7.79
CA LEU A 326 -5.13 -12.70 8.46
C LEU A 326 -4.91 -11.86 9.74
N SER A 327 -5.12 -10.54 9.66
CA SER A 327 -4.96 -9.63 10.80
C SER A 327 -5.97 -9.95 11.91
N ILE A 328 -7.22 -10.24 11.56
CA ILE A 328 -8.26 -10.64 12.52
C ILE A 328 -7.93 -12.00 13.12
N GLY A 329 -7.57 -12.98 12.28
CA GLY A 329 -7.26 -14.35 12.70
C GLY A 329 -6.03 -14.46 13.60
N LEU A 330 -4.98 -13.67 13.35
CA LEU A 330 -3.80 -13.61 14.21
C LEU A 330 -4.01 -12.74 15.46
N GLY A 331 -4.77 -11.64 15.32
CA GLY A 331 -5.04 -10.72 16.43
C GLY A 331 -5.97 -11.31 17.49
N TRP A 332 -6.98 -12.09 17.10
CA TRP A 332 -7.96 -12.65 18.03
C TRP A 332 -7.35 -13.52 19.13
N PRO A 333 -6.50 -14.52 18.84
CA PRO A 333 -5.86 -15.33 19.87
C PRO A 333 -5.07 -14.49 20.87
N SER A 334 -4.33 -13.49 20.41
CA SER A 334 -3.58 -12.58 21.29
C SER A 334 -4.52 -11.75 22.18
N ILE A 335 -5.64 -11.28 21.63
CA ILE A 335 -6.64 -10.51 22.38
C ILE A 335 -7.33 -11.39 23.44
N LEU A 336 -7.69 -12.61 23.06
CA LEU A 336 -8.29 -13.63 23.93
C LEU A 336 -7.36 -13.95 25.10
N LEU A 337 -6.08 -14.26 24.82
CA LEU A 337 -5.08 -14.56 25.83
C LEU A 337 -4.88 -13.38 26.79
N GLY A 338 -4.77 -12.15 26.28
CA GLY A 338 -4.66 -10.95 27.12
C GLY A 338 -5.86 -10.77 28.05
N GLY A 339 -7.08 -10.95 27.53
CA GLY A 339 -8.31 -10.89 28.32
C GLY A 339 -8.37 -11.95 29.43
N ILE A 340 -7.95 -13.20 29.12
CA ILE A 340 -7.88 -14.31 30.08
C ILE A 340 -6.85 -14.00 31.18
N VAL A 341 -5.65 -13.52 30.81
CA VAL A 341 -4.59 -13.17 31.76
C VAL A 341 -5.03 -12.06 32.71
N ILE A 342 -5.62 -10.98 32.19
CA ILE A 342 -6.16 -9.87 33.00
C ILE A 342 -7.21 -10.41 33.97
N THR A 343 -8.16 -11.22 33.48
CA THR A 343 -9.22 -11.80 34.31
C THR A 343 -8.65 -12.68 35.42
N ASN A 344 -7.66 -13.52 35.11
CA ASN A 344 -7.00 -14.38 36.08
C ASN A 344 -6.27 -13.59 37.17
N ILE A 345 -5.50 -12.55 36.81
CA ILE A 345 -4.79 -11.69 37.76
C ILE A 345 -5.76 -11.05 38.74
N TYR A 346 -6.87 -10.50 38.25
CA TYR A 346 -7.89 -9.89 39.11
C TYR A 346 -8.59 -10.90 40.00
N SER A 347 -8.89 -12.10 39.48
CA SER A 347 -9.52 -13.16 40.27
C SER A 347 -8.63 -13.64 41.43
N ARG A 348 -7.30 -13.63 41.26
CA ARG A 348 -6.35 -13.98 42.32
C ARG A 348 -6.27 -12.89 43.38
N ARG A 349 -6.23 -11.61 42.98
CA ARG A 349 -6.23 -10.48 43.91
C ARG A 349 -7.48 -10.45 44.78
N GLN A 350 -8.64 -10.73 44.21
CA GLN A 350 -9.89 -10.79 44.98
C GLN A 350 -9.90 -11.90 46.02
N ARG A 351 -9.34 -13.08 45.68
CA ARG A 351 -9.20 -14.20 46.62
C ARG A 351 -8.21 -13.93 47.75
N ALA A 352 -7.21 -13.05 47.54
CA ALA A 352 -6.24 -12.69 48.56
C ALA A 352 -6.73 -11.59 49.52
N SER A 353 -7.79 -10.86 49.16
CA SER A 353 -8.41 -9.83 50.00
C SER A 353 -9.58 -10.34 50.84
N GLN A 354 -10.01 -11.58 50.61
CA GLN A 354 -10.96 -12.33 51.44
C GLN A 354 -10.18 -13.19 52.43
#